data_AF-A0A6I0JG02-F1
#
_entry.id   AF-A0A6I0JG02-F1
#
_cell.length_a   1.000
_cell.length_b   1.000
_cell.length_c   1.000
_cell.angle_alpha   90.00
_cell.angle_beta   90.00
_cell.angle_gamma   90.00
#
_symmetry.space_group_name_H-M   'P 1'
#
loop_
_entity.id
_entity.type
_entity.pdbx_description
1 polymer ?
#
loop_
_entity_poly.entity_id
_entity_poly.type
_entity_poly.pdbx_seq_one_letter_code
_entity_poly.pdbx_strand_id
1 'polypeptide(L)' 'MISDTTIRKLVDYISLNACSVNSSGLYNGKSGISLALFETAKCLQDTEIEDKAFSLFQESLIRKTNDYGFENGMSG' A
#
# COMPACT_ATOMS: atom_id res chain seq x y z
N MET A 1 19.38 -10.25 6.82
CA MET A 1 18.57 -10.02 5.61
C MET A 1 17.31 -10.86 5.76
N ILE A 2 16.12 -10.27 5.62
CA ILE A 2 14.86 -11.04 5.63
C ILE A 2 14.81 -11.91 4.38
N SER A 3 14.29 -13.14 4.48
CA SER A 3 14.17 -14.04 3.32
C SER A 3 13.02 -13.63 2.40
N ASP A 4 13.15 -13.84 1.09
CA ASP A 4 12.10 -13.59 0.10
C ASP A 4 10.77 -14.28 0.46
N THR A 5 10.85 -15.50 1.00
CA THR A 5 9.67 -16.24 1.47
C THR A 5 8.96 -15.51 2.62
N THR A 6 9.72 -14.91 3.53
CA THR A 6 9.15 -14.10 4.63
C THR A 6 8.52 -12.82 4.08
N ILE A 7 9.16 -12.16 3.11
CA ILE A 7 8.61 -10.95 2.47
C ILE A 7 7.28 -11.27 1.78
N ARG A 8 7.21 -12.35 1.02
CA ARG A 8 5.98 -12.78 0.33
C ARG A 8 4.84 -13.07 1.31
N LYS A 9 5.12 -13.74 2.44
CA LYS A 9 4.12 -13.95 3.50
C LYS A 9 3.62 -12.64 4.12
N LEU A 10 4.49 -11.64 4.27
CA LEU A 10 4.09 -10.32 4.76
C LEU A 10 3.23 -9.59 3.73
N VAL A 11 3.56 -9.69 2.45
CA VAL A 11 2.74 -9.15 1.35
C VAL A 11 1.35 -9.77 1.38
N ASP A 12 1.24 -11.10 1.45
CA ASP A 12 -0.05 -11.79 1.53
C ASP A 12 -0.86 -11.32 2.74
N TYR A 13 -0.22 -11.23 3.91
CA TYR A 13 -0.86 -10.75 5.13
C TYR A 13 -1.36 -9.31 4.99
N ILE A 14 -0.54 -8.41 4.45
CA ILE A 14 -0.89 -7.00 4.27
C ILE A 14 -2.02 -6.88 3.25
N SER A 15 -1.93 -7.56 2.10
CA SER A 15 -2.95 -7.52 1.05
C SER A 15 -4.31 -8.01 1.56
N LEU A 16 -4.34 -9.08 2.36
CA LEU A 16 -5.59 -9.56 2.98
C LEU A 16 -6.22 -8.53 3.93
N ASN A 17 -5.40 -7.76 4.65
CA ASN A 17 -5.87 -6.79 5.64
C ASN A 17 -6.12 -5.39 5.06
N ALA A 18 -5.56 -5.08 3.89
CA ALA A 18 -5.64 -3.75 3.29
C ALA A 18 -7.09 -3.34 2.93
N CYS A 19 -7.95 -4.30 2.62
CA CYS A 19 -9.39 -4.07 2.40
C CYS A 19 -10.09 -3.43 3.63
N SER A 20 -9.61 -3.72 4.83
CA SER A 20 -10.15 -3.23 6.11
C SER A 20 -9.71 -1.79 6.43
N VAL A 21 -8.70 -1.28 5.72
CA VAL A 21 -8.10 0.03 5.98
C VAL A 21 -8.99 1.10 5.37
N ASN A 22 -9.58 1.93 6.22
CA ASN A 22 -10.44 3.03 5.81
C ASN A 22 -9.66 4.34 5.61
N SER A 23 -8.42 4.45 6.05
CA SER A 23 -7.63 5.65 5.82
C SER A 23 -7.04 5.64 4.40
N SER A 24 -7.04 6.79 3.73
CA SER A 24 -6.40 6.94 2.41
C SER A 24 -4.95 7.38 2.50
N GLY A 25 -4.59 8.20 3.50
CA GLY A 25 -3.30 8.90 3.55
C GLY A 25 -2.07 8.00 3.74
N LEU A 26 -0.90 8.63 3.78
CA LEU A 26 0.38 7.94 3.79
C LEU A 26 0.70 7.19 5.10
N TYR A 27 0.41 7.76 6.26
CA TYR A 27 0.95 7.23 7.52
C TYR A 27 0.29 5.91 7.97
N ASN A 28 -1.05 5.86 7.95
CA ASN A 28 -1.84 4.70 8.38
C ASN A 28 -2.88 4.28 7.33
N GLY A 29 -2.70 4.71 6.09
CA GLY A 29 -3.69 4.51 5.02
C GLY A 29 -3.17 3.71 3.85
N LYS A 30 -4.08 3.51 2.90
CA LYS A 30 -3.86 2.74 1.68
C LYS A 30 -2.72 3.29 0.82
N SER A 31 -2.50 4.62 0.82
CA SER A 31 -1.35 5.20 0.09
C SER A 31 -0.02 4.69 0.63
N GLY A 32 0.20 4.69 1.95
CA GLY A 32 1.43 4.17 2.55
C GLY A 32 1.66 2.69 2.34
N ILE A 33 0.59 1.90 2.46
CA ILE A 33 0.65 0.46 2.17
C ILE A 33 1.02 0.23 0.71
N SER A 34 0.42 0.98 -0.23
CA SER A 34 0.72 0.86 -1.65
C SER A 34 2.19 1.19 -1.95
N LEU A 35 2.74 2.24 -1.32
CA LEU A 35 4.14 2.61 -1.46
C LEU A 35 5.08 1.50 -0.98
N ALA A 36 4.78 0.89 0.17
CA ALA A 36 5.56 -0.24 0.69
C ALA A 36 5.53 -1.45 -0.26
N LEU A 37 4.37 -1.72 -0.88
CA LEU A 37 4.22 -2.79 -1.87
C LEU A 37 4.96 -2.48 -3.17
N PHE A 38 4.97 -1.24 -3.65
CA PHE A 38 5.76 -0.83 -4.82
C PHE A 38 7.26 -1.06 -4.60
N GLU A 39 7.80 -0.65 -3.46
CA GLU A 39 9.21 -0.89 -3.13
C GLU A 39 9.53 -2.38 -3.00
N THR A 40 8.59 -3.16 -2.44
CA THR A 40 8.71 -4.62 -2.35
C THR A 40 8.71 -5.27 -3.74
N ALA A 41 7.80 -4.86 -4.62
CA ALA A 41 7.71 -5.33 -6.00
C ALA A 41 9.01 -5.05 -6.76
N LYS A 42 9.56 -3.85 -6.62
CA LYS A 42 10.85 -3.46 -7.21
C LYS A 42 12.01 -4.30 -6.67
N CYS A 43 12.03 -4.55 -5.36
CA CYS A 43 13.08 -5.35 -4.73
C CYS A 43 13.06 -6.82 -5.19
N LEU A 44 11.87 -7.39 -5.39
CA LEU A 44 11.68 -8.79 -5.80
C LEU A 44 11.51 -8.98 -7.32
N GLN A 45 11.45 -7.88 -8.08
CA GLN A 45 11.10 -7.85 -9.51
C GLN A 45 9.77 -8.60 -9.79
N ASP A 46 8.77 -8.36 -8.96
CA ASP A 46 7.50 -9.09 -8.96
C ASP A 46 6.33 -8.20 -9.40
N THR A 47 5.84 -8.44 -10.62
CA THR A 47 4.76 -7.66 -11.23
C THR A 47 3.41 -7.90 -10.56
N GLU A 48 3.18 -9.06 -9.93
CA GLU A 48 1.91 -9.33 -9.25
C GLU A 48 1.78 -8.46 -7.98
N ILE A 49 2.90 -8.24 -7.29
CA ILE A 49 2.95 -7.33 -6.14
C ILE A 49 2.76 -5.89 -6.59
N GLU A 50 3.31 -5.51 -7.74
CA GLU A 50 3.13 -4.18 -8.34
C GLU A 50 1.66 -3.92 -8.69
N ASP A 51 0.98 -4.87 -9.31
CA ASP A 51 -0.46 -4.77 -9.64
C ASP A 51 -1.34 -4.61 -8.39
N LYS A 52 -1.00 -5.34 -7.31
CA LYS A 52 -1.66 -5.18 -6.00
C LYS A 52 -1.42 -3.80 -5.40
N ALA A 53 -0.18 -3.30 -5.49
CA ALA A 53 0.18 -1.96 -5.02
C ALA A 53 -0.63 -0.89 -5.78
N PHE A 54 -0.69 -0.99 -7.10
CA PHE A 54 -1.42 -0.06 -7.95
C PHE A 54 -2.92 -0.06 -7.67
N SER A 55 -3.53 -1.24 -7.53
CA SER A 55 -4.95 -1.37 -7.17
C SER A 55 -5.26 -0.66 -5.85
N LEU A 56 -4.42 -0.87 -4.82
CA LEU A 56 -4.60 -0.24 -3.52
C LEU A 56 -4.40 1.28 -3.57
N PHE A 57 -3.46 1.75 -4.39
CA PHE A 57 -3.25 3.17 -4.62
C PHE A 57 -4.48 3.81 -5.30
N GLN A 58 -5.09 3.16 -6.29
CA GLN A 58 -6.33 3.66 -6.88
C GLN A 58 -7.46 3.78 -5.85
N GLU A 59 -7.58 2.82 -4.93
CA GLU A 59 -8.57 2.89 -3.85
C GLU A 59 -8.34 4.08 -2.89
N SER A 60 -7.08 4.47 -2.64
CA SER A 60 -6.79 5.62 -1.79
C SER A 60 -7.28 6.93 -2.41
N LEU A 61 -7.20 7.06 -3.75
CA LEU A 61 -7.54 8.26 -4.52
C LEU A 61 -9.05 8.50 -4.67
N ILE A 62 -9.87 7.45 -4.67
CA ILE A 62 -11.33 7.59 -4.91
C ILE A 62 -12.07 8.14 -3.67
N ARG A 63 -11.42 8.12 -2.49
CA ARG A 63 -12.02 8.58 -1.25
C ARG A 63 -12.05 10.10 -1.18
N LYS A 64 -13.24 10.66 -0.96
CA LYS A 64 -13.43 12.08 -0.68
C LYS A 64 -13.01 12.39 0.76
N THR A 65 -12.03 13.26 0.92
CA THR A 65 -11.62 13.84 2.21
C THR A 65 -11.34 15.33 2.04
N ASN A 66 -11.58 16.10 3.11
CA ASN A 66 -11.18 17.51 3.19
C ASN A 66 -9.82 17.69 3.87
N ASP A 67 -9.17 16.58 4.22
CA ASP A 67 -7.81 16.57 4.74
C ASP A 67 -6.83 16.56 3.55
N TYR A 68 -6.07 17.64 3.44
CA TYR A 68 -5.00 17.82 2.44
C TYR A 68 -3.60 17.73 3.09
N GLY A 69 -3.53 17.26 4.34
CA GLY A 69 -2.27 16.99 5.01
C GLY A 69 -1.51 15.83 4.35
N PHE A 70 -0.20 15.78 4.59
CA PHE A 70 0.66 14.74 4.05
C PHE A 70 0.45 13.37 4.72
N GLU A 71 0.26 13.35 6.04
CA GLU A 71 0.20 12.08 6.78
C GLU A 71 -1.13 11.35 6.62
N ASN A 72 -2.24 12.09 6.69
CA ASN A 72 -3.60 11.51 6.72
C ASN A 72 -4.47 11.94 5.54
N GLY A 73 -4.04 12.97 4.81
CA GLY A 73 -4.79 13.60 3.74
C GLY A 73 -4.32 13.19 2.34
N MET A 74 -4.77 13.95 1.35
CA MET A 74 -4.56 13.65 -0.08
C MET A 74 -3.14 13.93 -0.59
N SER A 75 -2.31 14.66 0.16
CA SER A 75 -0.98 15.05 -0.31
C SER A 75 0.08 13.96 -0.18
N GLY A 76 -0.20 12.90 0.58
CA GLY A 76 0.65 11.71 0.71
C GLY A 76 -0.07 10.48 0.22
#